data_AF-A0A7L1P006-F1
#
_entry.id   AF-A0A7L1P006-F1
#
_cell.length_a   1.000
_cell.length_b   1.000
_cell.length_c   1.000
_cell.angle_alpha   90.00
_cell.angle_beta   90.00
_cell.angle_gamma   90.00
#
_symmetry.space_group_name_H-M   'P 1'
#
loop_
_entity.id
_entity.type
_entity.pdbx_description
1 polymer ?
#
loop_
_entity_poly.entity_id
_entity_poly.type
_entity_poly.pdbx_seq_one_letter_code
_entity_poly.pdbx_strand_id
1 'polypeptide(L)'
;SPALLTPASASLCLQVALQVLHHSQSDACSRLCDALIGHLLPPSPDPTYSPLRVGLQDPLLSRVLEVVIAVAGPQRLRRLFEDHLRGHLRSLATHPVANHGLQRLLDHAPAELVEEVLSELGPTLPEPLAQGYPGVLIALAAACRRHPSLQQRALQSLLQVGHTPS
;
A
#
# COMPACT_ATOMS: atom_id res chain seq x y z
N SER A 1 19.39 0.88 -7.47
CA SER A 1 19.79 0.70 -8.88
C SER A 1 18.81 -0.24 -9.56
N PRO A 2 18.02 0.20 -10.56
CA PRO A 2 16.94 -0.58 -11.18
C PRO A 2 17.40 -1.78 -12.03
N ALA A 3 18.71 -2.01 -12.15
CA ALA A 3 19.30 -3.11 -12.92
C ALA A 3 18.92 -4.52 -12.44
N LEU A 4 18.41 -4.68 -11.21
CA LEU A 4 17.88 -5.96 -10.72
C LEU A 4 16.52 -6.34 -11.32
N LEU A 5 15.84 -5.39 -11.96
CA LEU A 5 14.49 -5.57 -12.50
C LEU A 5 14.44 -5.45 -14.04
N THR A 6 15.59 -5.32 -14.71
CA THR A 6 15.68 -4.99 -16.15
C THR A 6 15.14 -6.07 -17.08
N PRO A 7 15.17 -7.37 -16.75
CA PRO A 7 14.25 -8.30 -17.40
C PRO A 7 13.01 -8.50 -16.53
N ALA A 8 11.82 -8.45 -17.13
CA ALA A 8 10.55 -8.74 -16.44
C ALA A 8 10.57 -10.11 -15.72
N SER A 9 11.37 -11.05 -16.22
CA SER A 9 11.63 -12.34 -15.56
C SER A 9 12.31 -12.20 -14.19
N ALA A 10 13.21 -11.23 -13.98
CA ALA A 10 13.82 -11.00 -12.67
C ALA A 10 12.81 -10.46 -11.65
N SER A 11 11.92 -9.55 -12.07
CA SER A 11 10.81 -9.09 -11.23
C SER A 11 9.89 -10.25 -10.82
N LEU A 12 9.52 -11.12 -11.77
CA LEU A 12 8.71 -12.32 -11.48
C LEU A 12 9.44 -13.31 -10.56
N CYS A 13 10.72 -13.56 -10.78
CA CYS A 13 11.51 -14.43 -9.90
C CYS A 13 11.54 -13.91 -8.46
N LEU A 14 11.69 -12.60 -8.26
CA LEU A 14 11.66 -11.98 -6.92
C LEU A 14 10.29 -12.11 -6.27
N GLN A 15 9.21 -11.89 -7.04
CA GLN A 15 7.83 -12.05 -6.55
C GLN A 15 7.57 -13.49 -6.09
N VAL A 16 7.94 -14.48 -6.91
CA VAL A 16 7.80 -15.91 -6.59
C VAL A 16 8.65 -16.28 -5.38
N ALA A 17 9.91 -15.83 -5.32
CA ALA A 17 10.79 -16.11 -4.20
C ALA A 17 10.22 -15.59 -2.87
N LEU A 18 9.73 -14.34 -2.84
CA LEU A 18 9.10 -13.77 -1.65
C LEU A 18 7.87 -14.56 -1.21
N GLN A 19 7.00 -14.95 -2.16
CA GLN A 19 5.79 -15.70 -1.87
C GLN A 19 6.09 -17.10 -1.30
N VAL A 20 7.04 -17.83 -1.89
CA VAL A 20 7.45 -19.17 -1.41
C VAL A 20 8.10 -19.07 -0.03
N LEU A 21 8.97 -18.09 0.19
CA LEU A 21 9.61 -17.87 1.48
C LEU A 21 8.60 -17.46 2.57
N HIS A 22 7.59 -16.67 2.21
CA HIS A 22 6.52 -16.29 3.13
C HIS A 22 5.65 -17.49 3.51
N HIS A 23 5.25 -18.30 2.53
CA HIS A 23 4.45 -19.51 2.78
C HIS A 23 5.18 -20.54 3.64
N SER A 24 6.50 -20.65 3.49
CA SER A 24 7.34 -21.52 4.31
C SER A 24 7.67 -20.96 5.70
N GLN A 25 7.18 -19.76 6.06
CA GLN A 25 7.47 -19.06 7.31
C GLN A 25 8.98 -18.92 7.58
N SER A 26 9.78 -18.81 6.52
CA SER A 26 11.23 -18.73 6.64
C SER A 26 11.68 -17.33 7.04
N ASP A 27 12.63 -17.23 7.97
CA ASP A 27 13.32 -15.98 8.30
C ASP A 27 14.00 -15.34 7.07
N ALA A 28 14.28 -16.13 6.04
CA ALA A 28 14.79 -15.63 4.77
C ALA A 28 13.81 -14.69 4.06
N CYS A 29 12.49 -14.82 4.30
CA CYS A 29 11.49 -13.90 3.77
C CYS A 29 11.73 -12.48 4.29
N SER A 30 11.87 -12.31 5.61
CA SER A 30 12.15 -10.99 6.20
C SER A 30 13.46 -10.43 5.70
N ARG A 31 14.53 -11.25 5.65
CA ARG A 31 15.84 -10.79 5.16
C ARG A 31 15.80 -10.35 3.70
N LEU A 32 15.08 -11.08 2.84
CA LEU A 32 14.92 -10.71 1.43
C LEU A 32 14.09 -9.43 1.30
N CYS A 33 13.03 -9.27 2.11
CA CYS A 33 12.25 -8.03 2.15
C CYS A 33 13.11 -6.83 2.57
N ASP A 34 13.92 -6.99 3.62
CA ASP A 34 14.83 -5.96 4.11
C ASP A 34 15.84 -5.55 3.02
N ALA A 35 16.43 -6.54 2.35
CA ALA A 35 17.37 -6.29 1.25
C ALA A 35 16.69 -5.56 0.08
N LEU A 36 15.50 -6.00 -0.32
CA LEU A 36 14.74 -5.35 -1.40
C LEU A 36 14.34 -3.92 -1.03
N ILE A 37 13.86 -3.69 0.19
CA ILE A 37 13.57 -2.34 0.68
C ILE A 37 14.84 -1.48 0.63
N GLY A 38 15.97 -1.95 1.16
CA GLY A 38 17.22 -1.19 1.14
C GLY A 38 17.72 -0.85 -0.27
N HIS A 39 17.49 -1.75 -1.24
CA HIS A 39 17.93 -1.54 -2.63
C HIS A 39 16.97 -0.72 -3.49
N LEU A 40 15.67 -0.89 -3.27
CA LEU A 40 14.60 -0.25 -4.05
C LEU A 40 14.19 1.11 -3.46
N LEU A 41 14.36 1.28 -2.15
CA LEU A 41 13.96 2.47 -1.40
C LEU A 41 15.20 3.11 -0.74
N PRO A 42 16.17 3.60 -1.54
CA PRO A 42 17.38 4.20 -0.98
C PRO A 42 17.03 5.45 -0.16
N PRO A 43 17.75 5.71 0.95
CA PRO A 43 17.57 6.94 1.71
C PRO A 43 17.78 8.16 0.83
N SER A 44 16.87 9.13 0.96
CA SER A 44 16.97 10.42 0.28
C SER A 44 17.24 11.52 1.30
N PRO A 45 18.20 12.43 1.04
CA PRO A 45 18.40 13.61 1.87
C PRO A 45 17.28 14.65 1.70
N ASP A 46 16.49 14.56 0.62
CA ASP A 46 15.35 15.43 0.37
C ASP A 46 14.09 14.88 1.06
N PRO A 47 13.52 15.60 2.04
CA PRO A 47 12.33 15.16 2.77
C PRO A 47 11.06 15.16 1.92
N THR A 48 11.05 15.87 0.79
CA THR A 48 9.90 15.89 -0.13
C THR A 48 9.88 14.68 -1.05
N TYR A 49 11.04 14.03 -1.26
CA TYR A 49 11.18 12.86 -2.08
C TYR A 49 10.97 11.59 -1.26
N SER A 50 10.00 10.76 -1.67
CA SER A 50 9.83 9.41 -1.14
C SER A 50 10.07 8.40 -2.27
N PRO A 51 11.10 7.54 -2.15
CA PRO A 51 11.33 6.49 -3.14
C PRO A 51 10.18 5.48 -3.16
N LEU A 52 9.45 5.30 -2.05
CA LEU A 52 8.29 4.41 -2.03
C LEU A 52 7.13 4.99 -2.83
N ARG A 53 6.82 6.28 -2.66
CA ARG A 53 5.77 6.93 -3.46
C ARG A 53 6.10 6.90 -4.95
N VAL A 54 7.34 7.22 -5.31
CA VAL A 54 7.80 7.18 -6.70
C VAL A 54 7.76 5.75 -7.25
N GLY A 55 8.24 4.77 -6.47
CA GLY A 55 8.26 3.37 -6.91
C GLY A 55 6.88 2.75 -7.06
N LEU A 56 5.90 3.15 -6.25
CA LEU A 56 4.50 2.72 -6.41
C LEU A 56 3.84 3.30 -7.67
N GLN A 57 4.35 4.40 -8.22
CA GLN A 57 3.84 4.98 -9.46
C GLN A 57 4.47 4.34 -10.71
N ASP A 58 5.60 3.66 -10.57
CA ASP A 58 6.27 2.95 -11.66
C ASP A 58 5.61 1.57 -11.93
N PRO A 59 5.19 1.25 -13.16
CA PRO A 59 4.48 0.00 -13.46
C PRO A 59 5.24 -1.29 -13.15
N LEU A 60 6.57 -1.26 -13.17
CA LEU A 60 7.42 -2.44 -13.04
C LEU A 60 7.88 -2.63 -11.59
N LEU A 61 8.26 -1.53 -10.93
CA LEU A 61 8.65 -1.50 -9.53
C LEU A 61 7.44 -1.68 -8.60
N SER A 62 6.27 -1.13 -8.95
CA SER A 62 5.05 -1.24 -8.14
C SER A 62 4.66 -2.70 -7.87
N ARG A 63 4.86 -3.62 -8.83
CA ARG A 63 4.56 -5.06 -8.65
C ARG A 63 5.44 -5.74 -7.62
N VAL A 64 6.74 -5.38 -7.59
CA VAL A 64 7.65 -5.89 -6.55
C VAL A 64 7.30 -5.29 -5.20
N LEU A 65 7.00 -3.99 -5.16
CA LEU A 65 6.59 -3.30 -3.94
C LEU A 65 5.27 -3.83 -3.38
N GLU A 66 4.30 -4.20 -4.23
CA GLU A 66 3.08 -4.89 -3.80
C GLU A 66 3.42 -6.19 -3.06
N VAL A 67 4.32 -7.02 -3.59
CA VAL A 67 4.70 -8.27 -2.91
C VAL A 67 5.44 -7.97 -1.61
N VAL A 68 6.37 -7.00 -1.59
CA VAL A 68 7.05 -6.56 -0.36
C VAL A 68 6.05 -6.12 0.70
N ILE A 69 5.03 -5.33 0.33
CA ILE A 69 3.95 -4.93 1.23
C ILE A 69 3.18 -6.15 1.74
N ALA A 70 2.87 -7.11 0.86
CA ALA A 70 2.07 -8.29 1.20
C ALA A 70 2.73 -9.19 2.26
N VAL A 71 4.06 -9.26 2.25
CA VAL A 71 4.82 -10.13 3.17
C VAL A 71 5.45 -9.37 4.35
N ALA A 72 5.32 -8.04 4.37
CA ALA A 72 5.84 -7.21 5.46
C ALA A 72 5.01 -7.41 6.74
N GLY A 73 5.71 -7.56 7.86
CA GLY A 73 5.07 -7.61 9.19
C GLY A 73 4.40 -6.28 9.58
N PRO A 74 3.49 -6.31 10.57
CA PRO A 74 2.64 -5.15 10.92
C PRO A 74 3.43 -3.90 11.30
N GLN A 75 4.49 -4.04 12.11
CA GLN A 75 5.34 -2.91 12.49
C GLN A 75 6.03 -2.25 11.30
N ARG A 76 6.40 -3.05 10.30
CA ARG A 76 7.05 -2.56 9.08
C ARG A 76 6.06 -1.82 8.19
N LEU A 77 4.85 -2.35 8.04
CA LEU A 77 3.78 -1.65 7.31
C LEU A 77 3.48 -0.28 7.93
N ARG A 78 3.46 -0.18 9.27
CA ARG A 78 3.31 1.11 9.95
C ARG A 78 4.40 2.11 9.61
N ARG A 79 5.66 1.70 9.69
CA ARG A 79 6.79 2.57 9.32
C ARG A 79 6.72 3.01 7.86
N LEU A 80 6.49 2.07 6.93
CA LEU A 80 6.33 2.40 5.51
C LEU A 80 5.20 3.41 5.27
N PHE A 81 4.09 3.29 6.00
CA PHE A 81 3.00 4.25 5.91
C PHE A 81 3.37 5.62 6.50
N GLU A 82 3.86 5.65 7.73
CA GLU A 82 4.22 6.87 8.46
C GLU A 82 5.30 7.67 7.73
N ASP A 83 6.35 7.00 7.24
CA ASP A 83 7.53 7.62 6.65
C ASP A 83 7.31 8.09 5.20
N HIS A 84 6.33 7.52 4.51
CA HIS A 84 6.23 7.69 3.05
C HIS A 84 4.84 7.96 2.49
N LEU A 85 3.77 7.43 3.08
CA LEU A 85 2.44 7.44 2.45
C LEU A 85 1.47 8.41 3.14
N ARG A 86 1.65 8.64 4.45
CA ARG A 86 0.83 9.57 5.22
C ARG A 86 0.81 10.96 4.58
N GLY A 87 -0.38 11.56 4.52
CA GLY A 87 -0.63 12.86 3.89
C GLY A 87 -0.69 12.83 2.36
N HIS A 88 -0.55 11.67 1.73
CA HIS A 88 -0.52 11.51 0.28
C HIS A 88 -1.53 10.48 -0.25
N LEU A 89 -2.40 9.95 0.60
CA LEU A 89 -3.28 8.82 0.23
C LEU A 89 -4.25 9.16 -0.89
N ARG A 90 -4.78 10.38 -0.93
CA ARG A 90 -5.63 10.86 -2.02
C ARG A 90 -4.92 10.73 -3.37
N SER A 91 -3.70 11.26 -3.47
CA SER A 91 -2.89 11.21 -4.71
C SER A 91 -2.57 9.77 -5.13
N LEU A 92 -2.26 8.90 -4.16
CA LEU A 92 -1.99 7.49 -4.43
C LEU A 92 -3.25 6.75 -4.89
N ALA A 93 -4.40 7.02 -4.26
CA ALA A 93 -5.68 6.39 -4.57
C ALA A 93 -6.21 6.76 -5.97
N THR A 94 -5.90 7.97 -6.47
CA THR A 94 -6.28 8.45 -7.81
C THR A 94 -5.25 8.13 -8.90
N HIS A 95 -4.11 7.52 -8.56
CA HIS A 95 -3.06 7.24 -9.52
C HIS A 95 -3.26 5.85 -10.19
N PRO A 96 -3.15 5.73 -11.53
CA PRO A 96 -3.47 4.49 -12.26
C PRO A 96 -2.65 3.26 -11.85
N VAL A 97 -1.42 3.48 -11.36
CA VAL A 97 -0.54 2.41 -10.84
C VAL A 97 -0.58 2.32 -9.31
N ALA A 98 -0.24 3.40 -8.60
CA ALA A 98 -0.08 3.38 -7.15
C ALA A 98 -1.34 3.01 -6.35
N ASN A 99 -2.54 3.14 -6.91
CA ASN A 99 -3.78 2.70 -6.25
C ASN A 99 -3.75 1.19 -5.89
N HIS A 100 -3.03 0.37 -6.67
CA HIS A 100 -2.86 -1.06 -6.38
C HIS A 100 -1.97 -1.30 -5.16
N GLY A 101 -0.90 -0.51 -5.01
CA GLY A 101 -0.05 -0.55 -3.82
C GLY A 101 -0.81 -0.18 -2.55
N LEU A 102 -1.72 0.80 -2.64
CA LEU A 102 -2.57 1.18 -1.51
C LEU A 102 -3.61 0.08 -1.16
N GLN A 103 -4.22 -0.55 -2.16
CA GLN A 103 -5.09 -1.73 -1.93
C GLN A 103 -4.32 -2.85 -1.24
N ARG A 104 -3.09 -3.12 -1.69
CA ARG A 104 -2.22 -4.13 -1.10
C ARG A 104 -1.84 -3.79 0.34
N LEU A 105 -1.56 -2.51 0.64
CA LEU A 105 -1.31 -2.07 2.02
C LEU A 105 -2.52 -2.39 2.89
N LEU A 106 -3.71 -2.02 2.43
CA LEU A 106 -4.97 -2.27 3.13
C LEU A 106 -5.23 -3.76 3.32
N ASP A 107 -4.88 -4.62 2.37
CA ASP A 107 -5.02 -6.08 2.49
C ASP A 107 -4.17 -6.69 3.61
N HIS A 108 -3.14 -6.01 4.12
CA HIS A 108 -2.26 -6.54 5.17
C HIS A 108 -2.15 -5.65 6.41
N ALA A 109 -2.84 -4.51 6.41
CA ALA A 109 -2.76 -3.49 7.45
C ALA A 109 -3.31 -3.96 8.82
N PRO A 110 -2.59 -3.67 9.93
CA PRO A 110 -3.14 -3.79 11.28
C PRO A 110 -4.23 -2.74 11.53
N ALA A 111 -5.08 -2.96 12.53
CA ALA A 111 -6.28 -2.16 12.78
C ALA A 111 -6.00 -0.66 12.87
N GLU A 112 -4.94 -0.28 13.58
CA GLU A 112 -4.64 1.13 13.80
C GLU A 112 -4.20 1.81 12.50
N LEU A 113 -3.47 1.12 11.63
CA LEU A 113 -3.10 1.67 10.32
C LEU A 113 -4.32 1.81 9.41
N VAL A 114 -5.26 0.87 9.46
CA VAL A 114 -6.53 0.99 8.74
C VAL A 114 -7.33 2.19 9.25
N GLU A 115 -7.31 2.48 10.56
CA GLU A 115 -7.96 3.65 11.13
C GLU A 115 -7.35 4.97 10.63
N GLU A 116 -6.02 5.03 10.54
CA GLU A 116 -5.31 6.18 10.00
C GLU A 116 -5.64 6.40 8.52
N VAL A 117 -5.62 5.33 7.72
CA VAL A 117 -6.02 5.38 6.30
C VAL A 117 -7.48 5.81 6.16
N LEU A 118 -8.41 5.26 6.96
CA LEU A 118 -9.82 5.64 6.92
C LEU A 118 -10.01 7.13 7.26
N SER A 119 -9.24 7.65 8.22
CA SER A 119 -9.33 9.05 8.64
C SER A 119 -8.82 10.02 7.58
N GLU A 120 -7.72 9.67 6.89
CA GLU A 120 -7.14 10.51 5.84
C GLU A 120 -7.90 10.39 4.51
N LEU A 121 -8.17 9.16 4.07
CA LEU A 121 -8.75 8.90 2.75
C LEU A 121 -10.28 9.01 2.74
N GLY A 122 -10.94 8.65 3.85
CA GLY A 122 -12.40 8.58 3.96
C GLY A 122 -13.15 9.79 3.35
N PRO A 123 -12.80 11.03 3.70
CA PRO A 123 -13.43 12.23 3.15
C PRO A 123 -13.23 12.45 1.64
N THR A 124 -12.23 11.79 1.04
CA THR A 124 -11.84 11.98 -0.37
C THR A 124 -12.16 10.76 -1.25
N LEU A 125 -12.70 9.68 -0.68
CA LEU A 125 -13.13 8.46 -1.38
C LEU A 125 -14.04 8.66 -2.62
N PRO A 126 -14.94 9.68 -2.71
CA PRO A 126 -15.72 9.87 -3.93
C PRO A 126 -14.85 10.17 -5.15
N GLU A 127 -13.64 10.71 -5.00
CA GLU A 127 -12.80 11.07 -6.14
C GLU A 127 -12.13 9.85 -6.81
N PRO A 128 -11.42 8.93 -6.10
CA PRO A 128 -10.97 7.69 -6.72
C PRO A 128 -12.11 6.91 -7.38
N LEU A 129 -13.31 6.91 -6.78
CA LEU A 129 -14.48 6.25 -7.35
C LEU A 129 -14.91 6.90 -8.68
N ALA A 130 -15.02 8.23 -8.71
CA ALA A 130 -15.36 8.97 -9.92
C ALA A 130 -14.32 8.80 -11.04
N GLN A 131 -13.06 8.56 -10.69
CA GLN A 131 -11.98 8.28 -11.65
C GLN A 131 -11.88 6.81 -12.07
N GLY A 132 -12.78 5.93 -11.60
CA GLY A 132 -12.80 4.52 -12.01
C GLY A 132 -11.85 3.62 -11.22
N TYR A 133 -11.44 4.01 -10.01
CA TYR A 133 -10.62 3.22 -9.10
C TYR A 133 -11.40 2.71 -7.87
N PRO A 134 -12.49 1.92 -8.05
CA PRO A 134 -13.31 1.42 -6.94
C PRO A 134 -12.54 0.43 -6.05
N GLY A 135 -11.44 -0.15 -6.53
CA GLY A 135 -10.65 -1.13 -5.80
C GLY A 135 -10.16 -0.62 -4.44
N VAL A 136 -9.80 0.66 -4.34
CA VAL A 136 -9.35 1.27 -3.08
C VAL A 136 -10.47 1.29 -2.04
N LEU A 137 -11.69 1.63 -2.46
CA LEU A 137 -12.87 1.61 -1.60
C LEU A 137 -13.18 0.18 -1.12
N ILE A 138 -13.13 -0.79 -2.03
CA ILE A 138 -13.38 -2.20 -1.73
C ILE A 138 -12.35 -2.72 -0.73
N ALA A 139 -11.05 -2.44 -0.95
CA ALA A 139 -9.98 -2.84 -0.06
C ALA A 139 -10.11 -2.20 1.32
N LEU A 140 -10.46 -0.90 1.39
CA LEU A 140 -10.66 -0.21 2.66
C LEU A 140 -11.86 -0.80 3.44
N ALA A 141 -12.97 -1.04 2.76
CA ALA A 141 -14.14 -1.68 3.37
C ALA A 141 -13.82 -3.10 3.86
N ALA A 142 -13.08 -3.89 3.07
CA ALA A 142 -12.62 -5.21 3.47
C ALA A 142 -11.68 -5.15 4.69
N ALA A 143 -10.77 -4.18 4.73
CA ALA A 143 -9.87 -3.97 5.84
C ALA A 143 -10.63 -3.59 7.13
N CYS A 144 -11.59 -2.67 7.05
CA CYS A 144 -12.46 -2.31 8.17
C CYS A 144 -13.29 -3.49 8.66
N ARG A 145 -13.78 -4.35 7.76
CA ARG A 145 -14.56 -5.53 8.14
C ARG A 145 -13.77 -6.52 9.01
N ARG A 146 -12.45 -6.65 8.77
CA ARG A 146 -11.58 -7.54 9.57
C ARG A 146 -11.36 -7.04 11.00
N HIS A 147 -11.63 -5.76 11.26
CA HIS A 147 -11.36 -5.10 12.53
C HIS A 147 -12.68 -4.57 13.11
N PRO A 148 -13.33 -5.31 14.04
CA PRO A 148 -14.67 -4.96 14.55
C PRO A 148 -14.78 -3.52 15.09
N SER A 149 -13.72 -2.99 15.68
CA SER A 149 -13.66 -1.61 16.20
C SER A 149 -13.84 -0.54 15.13
N LEU A 150 -13.56 -0.84 13.86
CA LEU A 150 -13.58 0.13 12.76
C LEU A 150 -14.90 0.13 11.98
N GLN A 151 -15.75 -0.89 12.14
CA GLN A 151 -16.94 -1.07 11.32
C GLN A 151 -17.92 0.10 11.44
N GLN A 152 -18.17 0.59 12.66
CA GLN A 152 -19.06 1.73 12.90
C GLN A 152 -18.52 3.01 12.25
N ARG A 153 -17.21 3.27 12.38
CA ARG A 153 -16.55 4.43 11.79
C ARG A 153 -16.56 4.38 10.27
N ALA A 154 -16.29 3.20 9.69
CA ALA A 154 -16.34 2.99 8.25
C ALA A 154 -17.74 3.26 7.68
N LEU A 155 -18.80 2.76 8.33
CA LEU A 155 -20.18 3.05 7.95
C LEU A 155 -20.49 4.54 7.98
N GLN A 156 -20.07 5.26 9.02
CA GLN A 156 -20.25 6.71 9.12
C GLN A 156 -19.55 7.46 7.99
N SER A 157 -18.29 7.12 7.68
CA SER A 157 -17.55 7.74 6.58
C SER A 157 -18.21 7.49 5.23
N LEU A 158 -18.70 6.28 4.96
CA LEU A 158 -19.39 5.94 3.71
C LEU A 158 -20.72 6.69 3.54
N LEU A 159 -21.48 6.84 4.63
CA LEU A 159 -22.77 7.56 4.60
C LEU A 159 -22.56 9.07 4.39
N GLN A 160 -21.51 9.65 4.98
CA GLN A 160 -21.18 11.07 4.79
C GLN A 160 -20.81 11.40 3.34
N VAL A 161 -20.12 10.47 2.64
CA VAL A 161 -19.78 10.61 1.21
C VAL A 161 -21.03 10.70 0.32
N GLY A 162 -22.13 10.05 0.70
CA GLY A 162 -23.40 10.12 -0.04
C GLY A 162 -24.24 11.38 0.22
N HIS A 163 -23.84 12.23 1.17
CA HIS A 163 -24.63 13.38 1.63
C HIS A 163 -24.00 14.75 1.32
N THR A 164 -22.82 14.81 0.70
CA THR A 164 -22.26 16.09 0.23
C THR A 164 -23.06 16.59 -0.98
N PRO A 165 -23.76 17.73 -0.89
CA PRO A 165 -24.46 18.30 -2.03
C PRO A 165 -23.44 18.77 -3.07
N SER A 166 -23.69 18.42 -4.33
CA SER A 166 -22.96 18.89 -5.51
C SER A 166 -22.99 20.41 -5.67
#